data_AF-A0A519ZKR7-F1
#
_entry.id   AF-A0A519ZKR7-F1
#
_cell.length_a   1.000
_cell.length_b   1.000
_cell.length_c   1.000
_cell.angle_alpha   90.00
_cell.angle_beta   90.00
_cell.angle_gamma   90.00
#
_symmetry.space_group_name_H-M   'P 1'
#
loop_
_entity.id
_entity.type
_entity.pdbx_description
1 polymer ?
#
loop_
_entity_poly.entity_id
_entity_poly.type
_entity_poly.pdbx_seq_one_letter_code
_entity_poly.pdbx_strand_id
1 'polypeptide(L)'
;MFIVENYTTAILFCLVTMLCWGSWANTQKLTQQKWRFELFYWDYVIGIFLFSLIGAFTMGSNGPEGRAFLEDLAQTDSRNILSALIGGVVFNLANILLTAAIAGAGMAVAFPLGIGLALIIGV
;
A
#
# COMPACT_ATOMS: atom_id res chain seq x y z
N MET A 1 -10.00 -12.86 -12.23
CA MET A 1 -8.76 -12.17 -11.79
C MET A 1 -7.76 -12.05 -12.93
N PHE A 2 -7.11 -10.90 -13.08
CA PHE A 2 -6.03 -10.63 -14.02
C PHE A 2 -4.71 -11.22 -13.52
N ILE A 3 -4.04 -12.00 -14.36
CA ILE A 3 -2.76 -12.65 -14.06
C ILE A 3 -1.73 -12.14 -15.06
N VAL A 4 -0.54 -11.79 -14.57
CA VAL A 4 0.56 -11.34 -15.42
C VAL A 4 1.28 -12.56 -15.98
N GLU A 5 1.08 -12.83 -17.28
CA GLU A 5 1.64 -14.03 -17.94
C GLU A 5 2.98 -13.80 -18.62
N ASN A 6 3.33 -12.55 -18.94
CA ASN A 6 4.54 -12.24 -19.70
C ASN A 6 5.48 -11.29 -18.96
N TYR A 7 6.77 -11.44 -19.25
CA TYR A 7 7.86 -10.70 -18.61
C TYR A 7 7.79 -9.18 -18.87
N THR A 8 7.42 -8.78 -20.09
CA THR A 8 7.33 -7.36 -20.47
C THR A 8 6.29 -6.61 -19.65
N THR A 9 5.10 -7.20 -19.47
CA THR A 9 4.01 -6.68 -18.66
C THR A 9 4.40 -6.65 -17.17
N ALA A 10 5.12 -7.65 -16.69
CA ALA A 10 5.65 -7.65 -15.32
C ALA A 10 6.63 -6.50 -15.07
N ILE A 11 7.57 -6.24 -15.98
CA ILE A 11 8.46 -5.08 -15.89
C ILE A 11 7.67 -3.77 -15.93
N LEU A 12 6.69 -3.65 -16.83
CA LEU A 12 5.87 -2.45 -16.94
C LEU A 12 5.17 -2.15 -15.60
N PHE A 13 4.52 -3.15 -14.99
CA PHE A 13 3.90 -2.98 -13.68
C PHE A 13 4.90 -2.70 -12.57
N CYS A 14 6.11 -3.27 -12.62
CA CYS A 14 7.17 -2.94 -11.70
C CYS A 14 7.57 -1.46 -11.80
N LEU A 15 7.77 -0.93 -13.01
CA LEU A 15 8.06 0.49 -13.24
C LEU A 15 6.93 1.39 -12.73
N VAL A 16 5.68 1.04 -13.03
CA VAL A 16 4.50 1.77 -12.51
C VAL A 16 4.50 1.78 -10.98
N THR A 17 4.76 0.63 -10.35
CA THR A 17 4.81 0.50 -8.89
C THR A 17 5.90 1.38 -8.30
N MET A 18 7.11 1.36 -8.87
CA MET A 18 8.23 2.18 -8.40
C MET A 18 7.96 3.69 -8.55
N LEU A 19 7.30 4.10 -9.64
CA LEU A 19 6.87 5.49 -9.85
C LEU A 19 5.82 5.92 -8.82
N CYS A 20 4.81 5.08 -8.56
CA CYS A 20 3.80 5.34 -7.54
C CYS A 20 4.39 5.39 -6.13
N TRP A 21 5.39 4.57 -5.83
CA TRP A 21 6.03 4.56 -4.52
C TRP A 21 6.88 5.83 -4.31
N GLY A 22 7.66 6.22 -5.31
CA GLY A 22 8.46 7.44 -5.27
C GLY A 22 7.62 8.73 -5.28
N SER A 23 6.43 8.72 -5.91
CA SER A 23 5.58 9.90 -5.99
C SER A 23 5.03 10.34 -4.63
N TRP A 24 4.88 9.41 -3.67
CA TRP A 24 4.42 9.73 -2.32
C TRP A 24 5.33 10.73 -1.60
N ALA A 25 6.64 10.46 -1.54
CA ALA A 25 7.58 11.35 -0.85
C ALA A 25 7.69 12.72 -1.56
N ASN A 26 7.62 12.73 -2.89
CA ASN A 26 7.65 13.95 -3.69
C ASN A 26 6.40 14.81 -3.48
N THR A 27 5.22 14.21 -3.48
CA THR A 27 3.94 14.91 -3.26
C THR A 27 3.82 15.42 -1.82
N GLN A 28 4.32 14.68 -0.83
CA GLN A 28 4.42 15.16 0.54
C GLN A 28 5.33 16.40 0.61
N LYS A 29 6.52 16.35 -0.01
CA LYS A 29 7.46 17.47 -0.02
C LYS A 29 6.90 18.72 -0.72
N LEU A 30 6.10 18.53 -1.78
CA LEU A 30 5.43 19.62 -2.50
C LEU A 30 4.32 20.29 -1.67
N THR A 31 3.62 19.53 -0.83
CA THR A 31 2.43 19.99 -0.10
C THR A 31 2.70 20.36 1.36
N GLN A 32 3.85 19.96 1.94
CA GLN A 32 4.18 20.15 3.36
C GLN A 32 4.02 21.58 3.91
N GLN A 33 4.17 22.60 3.05
CA GLN A 33 4.05 24.01 3.44
C GLN A 33 2.58 24.49 3.53
N LYS A 34 1.67 23.78 2.86
CA LYS A 34 0.26 24.17 2.70
C LYS A 34 -0.70 23.19 3.39
N TRP A 35 -0.28 21.95 3.56
CA TRP A 35 -1.11 20.87 4.10
C TRP A 35 -0.38 20.17 5.23
N ARG A 36 -1.09 19.97 6.34
CA ARG A 36 -0.56 19.26 7.49
C ARG A 36 -0.28 17.81 7.14
N PHE A 37 0.83 17.28 7.66
CA PHE A 37 1.25 15.93 7.32
C PHE A 37 0.23 14.86 7.74
N GLU A 38 -0.46 15.07 8.86
CA GLU A 38 -1.50 14.17 9.33
C GLU A 38 -2.68 14.11 8.36
N LEU A 39 -3.10 15.25 7.82
CA LEU A 39 -4.18 15.33 6.83
C LEU A 39 -3.76 14.71 5.50
N PHE A 40 -2.54 14.98 5.04
CA PHE A 40 -1.96 14.32 3.86
C PHE A 40 -1.99 12.79 4.00
N TYR A 41 -1.69 12.28 5.19
CA TYR A 41 -1.68 10.85 5.46
C TYR A 41 -3.09 10.26 5.46
N TRP A 42 -4.09 10.97 5.98
CA TRP A 42 -5.49 10.58 5.86
C TRP A 42 -5.95 10.48 4.41
N ASP A 43 -5.65 11.50 3.60
CA ASP A 43 -5.97 11.52 2.17
C ASP A 43 -5.32 10.32 1.44
N TYR A 44 -4.06 10.04 1.78
CA TYR A 44 -3.32 8.89 1.25
C TYR A 44 -3.96 7.54 1.61
N VAL A 45 -4.32 7.33 2.88
CA VAL A 45 -4.94 6.07 3.33
C VAL A 45 -6.30 5.85 2.68
N ILE A 46 -7.13 6.89 2.59
CA ILE A 46 -8.43 6.82 1.90
C ILE A 46 -8.22 6.51 0.42
N GLY A 47 -7.24 7.17 -0.23
CA GLY A 47 -6.88 6.91 -1.62
C GLY A 47 -6.47 5.46 -1.86
N ILE A 48 -5.62 4.89 -1.01
CA ILE A 48 -5.24 3.46 -1.07
C ILE A 48 -6.45 2.56 -0.90
N PHE A 49 -7.31 2.84 0.08
CA PHE A 49 -8.50 2.03 0.32
C PHE A 49 -9.42 2.01 -0.90
N LEU A 50 -9.74 3.18 -1.45
CA LEU A 50 -10.58 3.29 -2.66
C LEU A 50 -9.92 2.62 -3.87
N PHE A 51 -8.61 2.83 -4.07
CA PHE A 51 -7.88 2.20 -5.16
C PHE A 51 -7.85 0.67 -5.02
N SER A 52 -7.73 0.15 -3.80
CA SER A 52 -7.78 -1.29 -3.53
C SER A 52 -9.15 -1.89 -3.85
N LEU A 53 -10.25 -1.19 -3.53
CA LEU A 53 -11.60 -1.61 -3.89
C LEU A 53 -11.80 -1.61 -5.40
N ILE A 54 -11.39 -0.52 -6.08
CA ILE A 54 -11.43 -0.44 -7.54
C ILE A 54 -10.63 -1.59 -8.13
N GLY A 55 -9.41 -1.84 -7.66
CA GLY A 55 -8.57 -2.95 -8.10
C GLY A 55 -9.24 -4.31 -7.90
N ALA A 56 -9.83 -4.57 -6.74
CA ALA A 56 -10.51 -5.82 -6.41
C ALA A 56 -11.72 -6.09 -7.33
N PHE A 57 -12.56 -5.09 -7.58
CA PHE A 57 -13.74 -5.23 -8.44
C PHE A 57 -13.44 -5.10 -9.94
N THR A 58 -12.26 -4.59 -10.32
CA THR A 58 -11.81 -4.54 -11.72
C THR A 58 -10.85 -5.68 -12.02
N MET A 59 -9.55 -5.46 -11.98
CA MET A 59 -8.53 -6.47 -12.30
C MET A 59 -8.64 -7.72 -11.41
N GLY A 60 -9.05 -7.58 -10.15
CA GLY A 60 -9.28 -8.73 -9.26
C GLY A 60 -10.46 -9.60 -9.68
N SER A 61 -11.48 -9.02 -10.34
CA SER A 61 -12.71 -9.73 -10.71
C SER A 61 -12.83 -10.05 -12.20
N ASN A 62 -12.03 -9.40 -13.05
CA ASN A 62 -12.05 -9.59 -14.50
C ASN A 62 -10.82 -10.38 -14.94
N GLY A 63 -11.01 -11.55 -15.53
CA GLY A 63 -9.95 -12.36 -16.13
C GLY A 63 -10.38 -13.81 -16.36
N PRO A 64 -9.84 -14.50 -17.38
CA PRO A 64 -10.31 -15.81 -17.82
C PRO A 64 -9.90 -16.97 -16.91
N GLU A 65 -8.76 -16.85 -16.22
CA GLU A 65 -8.11 -17.95 -15.50
C GLU A 65 -8.30 -17.91 -13.97
N GLY A 66 -8.96 -16.88 -13.42
CA GLY A 66 -9.11 -16.70 -11.97
C GLY A 66 -10.52 -16.31 -11.54
N ARG A 67 -10.88 -16.68 -10.31
CA ARG A 67 -12.20 -16.41 -9.72
C ARG A 67 -12.44 -14.91 -9.51
N ALA A 68 -13.70 -14.54 -9.37
CA ALA A 68 -14.07 -13.17 -9.04
C ALA A 68 -13.84 -12.89 -7.55
N PHE A 69 -13.55 -11.63 -7.19
CA PHE A 69 -13.21 -11.24 -5.81
C PHE A 69 -14.26 -11.67 -4.78
N LEU A 70 -15.55 -11.48 -5.07
CA LEU A 70 -16.63 -11.85 -4.15
C LEU A 70 -16.75 -13.37 -3.96
N GLU A 71 -16.50 -14.15 -5.01
CA GLU A 71 -16.54 -15.62 -4.94
C GLU A 71 -15.36 -16.17 -4.14
N ASP A 72 -14.17 -15.58 -4.31
CA ASP A 72 -13.00 -15.90 -3.49
C ASP A 72 -13.23 -15.54 -2.02
N LEU A 73 -13.81 -14.37 -1.76
CA LEU A 73 -14.10 -13.93 -0.40
C LEU A 73 -15.12 -14.86 0.30
N ALA A 74 -16.15 -15.32 -0.42
CA ALA A 74 -17.17 -16.22 0.12
C ALA A 74 -16.62 -17.62 0.48
N GLN A 75 -15.53 -18.05 -0.15
CA GLN A 75 -14.90 -19.35 0.09
C GLN A 75 -13.73 -19.28 1.08
N THR A 76 -13.32 -18.08 1.49
CA THR A 76 -12.16 -17.89 2.36
C THR A 76 -12.51 -18.23 3.82
N ASP A 77 -11.63 -19.00 4.49
CA ASP A 77 -11.75 -19.27 5.92
C ASP A 77 -11.76 -17.96 6.72
N SER A 78 -12.72 -17.81 7.63
CA SER A 78 -12.84 -16.64 8.52
C SER A 78 -11.56 -16.37 9.31
N ARG A 79 -10.75 -17.40 9.61
CA ARG A 79 -9.44 -17.24 10.26
C ARG A 79 -8.44 -16.47 9.40
N ASN A 80 -8.44 -16.70 8.09
CA ASN A 80 -7.57 -16.00 7.16
C ASN A 80 -8.00 -14.53 7.02
N ILE A 81 -9.31 -14.28 6.98
CA ILE A 81 -9.85 -12.92 6.96
C ILE A 81 -9.44 -12.16 8.23
N LEU A 82 -9.61 -12.79 9.40
CA LEU A 82 -9.20 -12.19 10.67
C LEU A 82 -7.69 -11.92 10.72
N SER A 83 -6.87 -12.85 10.24
CA SER A 83 -5.41 -12.67 10.16
C SER A 83 -5.03 -11.48 9.27
N ALA A 84 -5.69 -11.34 8.10
CA ALA A 84 -5.46 -10.22 7.20
C ALA A 84 -5.86 -8.88 7.83
N LEU A 85 -6.99 -8.84 8.55
CA LEU A 85 -7.44 -7.66 9.28
C LEU A 85 -6.48 -7.27 10.41
N ILE A 86 -6.02 -8.23 11.22
CA ILE A 86 -5.04 -7.99 12.29
C ILE A 86 -3.73 -7.49 11.68
N GLY A 87 -3.25 -8.11 10.61
CA GLY A 87 -2.06 -7.65 9.88
C GLY A 87 -2.21 -6.22 9.38
N GLY A 88 -3.38 -5.87 8.83
CA GLY A 88 -3.70 -4.51 8.40
C GLY A 88 -3.69 -3.50 9.55
N VAL A 89 -4.26 -3.84 10.71
CA VAL A 89 -4.25 -2.98 11.91
C VAL A 89 -2.83 -2.76 12.41
N VAL A 90 -2.03 -3.82 12.53
CA VAL A 90 -0.62 -3.73 12.96
C VAL A 90 0.19 -2.88 11.98
N PHE A 91 0.00 -3.09 10.67
CA PHE A 91 0.68 -2.31 9.64
C PHE A 91 0.27 -0.83 9.66
N ASN A 92 -1.01 -0.54 9.92
CA ASN A 92 -1.47 0.85 10.07
C ASN A 92 -0.86 1.51 11.31
N LEU A 93 -0.79 0.80 12.44
CA LEU A 93 -0.13 1.30 13.64
C LEU A 93 1.36 1.61 13.40
N ALA A 94 2.07 0.72 12.70
CA ALA A 94 3.46 0.95 12.30
C ALA A 94 3.60 2.22 11.43
N ASN A 95 2.66 2.47 10.52
CA ASN A 95 2.63 3.67 9.69
C ASN A 95 2.36 4.96 10.48
N ILE A 96 1.52 4.91 11.51
CA ILE A 96 1.31 6.05 12.43
C ILE A 96 2.60 6.34 13.20
N LEU A 97 3.28 5.31 13.71
CA LEU A 97 4.56 5.46 14.41
C LEU A 97 5.65 6.00 13.49
N LEU A 98 5.71 5.54 12.23
CA LEU A 98 6.61 6.07 11.21
C LEU A 98 6.33 7.56 10.95
N THR A 99 5.07 7.94 10.83
CA THR A 99 4.63 9.33 10.65
C THR A 99 5.08 10.20 11.84
N ALA A 100 4.93 9.72 13.07
CA ALA A 100 5.41 10.40 14.26
C ALA A 100 6.95 10.53 14.28
N ALA A 101 7.68 9.49 13.88
CA ALA A 101 9.13 9.52 13.76
C ALA A 101 9.60 10.51 12.68
N ILE A 102 8.91 10.58 11.53
CA ILE A 102 9.19 11.56 10.48
C ILE A 102 8.96 12.99 10.98
N ALA A 103 7.90 13.23 11.75
CA ALA A 103 7.64 14.54 12.33
C ALA A 103 8.69 14.97 13.36
N GLY A 104 9.25 14.03 14.13
CA GLY A 104 10.25 14.31 15.16
C GLY A 104 11.70 14.36 14.67
N ALA A 105 12.10 13.45 13.78
CA ALA A 105 13.49 13.27 13.32
C ALA A 105 13.73 13.66 11.85
N GLY A 106 12.66 13.99 11.11
CA GLY A 106 12.72 14.29 9.69
C GLY A 106 12.72 13.06 8.78
N MET A 107 12.22 13.23 7.55
CA MET A 107 12.07 12.15 6.56
C MET A 107 13.40 11.48 6.20
N ALA A 108 14.50 12.24 6.14
CA ALA A 108 15.83 11.72 5.79
C ALA A 108 16.39 10.72 6.82
N VAL A 109 15.92 10.77 8.07
CA VAL A 109 16.39 9.89 9.16
C VAL A 109 15.38 8.79 9.45
N ALA A 110 14.11 9.18 9.65
CA ALA A 110 13.07 8.22 10.05
C ALA A 110 12.72 7.22 8.96
N PHE A 111 12.76 7.61 7.68
CA PHE A 111 12.36 6.72 6.58
C PHE A 111 13.37 5.59 6.33
N PRO A 112 14.70 5.84 6.22
CA PRO A 112 15.69 4.77 6.10
C PRO A 112 15.74 3.85 7.32
N LEU A 113 15.57 4.40 8.53
CA LEU A 113 15.55 3.58 9.76
C LEU A 113 14.27 2.74 9.87
N GLY A 114 13.10 3.31 9.56
CA GLY A 114 11.84 2.58 9.65
C GLY A 114 11.68 1.57 8.52
N ILE A 115 11.50 2.06 7.29
CA ILE A 115 11.23 1.21 6.12
C ILE A 115 12.50 0.46 5.69
N GLY A 116 13.66 1.12 5.69
CA GLY A 116 14.91 0.53 5.19
C GLY A 116 15.40 -0.65 6.05
N LEU A 117 15.35 -0.55 7.38
CA LEU A 117 15.69 -1.69 8.25
C LEU A 117 14.66 -2.81 8.14
N ALA A 118 13.36 -2.49 8.06
CA ALA A 118 12.32 -3.49 7.89
C ALA A 118 12.54 -4.34 6.63
N LEU A 119 12.91 -3.72 5.50
CA LEU A 119 13.21 -4.42 4.26
C LEU A 119 14.43 -5.35 4.34
N ILE A 120 15.41 -5.05 5.20
CA ILE A 120 16.63 -5.87 5.37
C ILE A 120 16.39 -7.01 6.35
N ILE A 121 15.73 -6.72 7.48
CA ILE A 121 15.49 -7.69 8.56
C ILE A 121 14.37 -8.68 8.17
N GLY A 122 13.50 -8.27 7.25
CA GLY A 122 12.36 -9.03 6.77
C GLY A 122 11.05 -8.38 7.23
N VAL A 123 10.11 -8.28 6.29
CA VAL A 123 8.70 -7.90 6.48
C VAL A 123 7.85 -9.14 6.28
#